data_AF-A0A2N9X531-F1
#
_entry.id   AF-A0A2N9X531-F1
#
_cell.length_a   1.000
_cell.length_b   1.000
_cell.length_c   1.000
_cell.angle_alpha   90.00
_cell.angle_beta   90.00
_cell.angle_gamma   90.00
#
_symmetry.space_group_name_H-M   'P 1'
#
loop_
_entity.id
_entity.type
_entity.pdbx_description
1 polymer ?
#
loop_
_entity_poly.entity_id
_entity_poly.type
_entity_poly.pdbx_seq_one_letter_code
_entity_poly.pdbx_strand_id
1 'polypeptide(L)'
;MSNLGAGICLLLLWFLPLLFGAGGVLLDIILIILILFYLFATHIVDDGTEDSIATDKNLYVAVMFEVAGQICAAKGHVTDEDRSSVYALIKKLQLNDELAVLARYGFNMGQLKNYPLRARLGQLYRIYRNEKRALMLFCKHMLELALIDGRLHNNERRILNIIADEFHIPYSQMLIFASQTVHGQESEYKHYWQTNEQWKQQRQSKRQKERQQQSRQQQEQYRQQQQSSRQQYQTVEEPLGGDPYQVLGINPQASVHEIKQAYRRLMNKYHPDKLVKQKLSAREMQRATEHTQRIQAAYAYVKQLRGFV
;
A
#
# COMPACT_ATOMS: atom_id res chain seq x y z
N MET A 1 -31.93 24.84 -6.21
CA MET A 1 -32.96 25.85 -5.88
C MET A 1 -34.22 25.53 -6.67
N SER A 2 -35.33 25.23 -6.00
CA SER A 2 -36.60 24.94 -6.67
C SER A 2 -37.23 26.23 -7.19
N ASN A 3 -37.86 26.18 -8.36
CA ASN A 3 -38.55 27.32 -9.00
C ASN A 3 -39.64 27.95 -8.10
N LEU A 4 -40.03 27.26 -7.03
CA LEU A 4 -41.01 27.73 -6.05
C LEU A 4 -40.45 28.83 -5.13
N GLY A 5 -39.17 28.74 -4.72
CA GLY A 5 -38.56 29.70 -3.80
C GLY A 5 -38.29 31.06 -4.44
N ALA A 6 -37.88 31.06 -5.71
CA ALA A 6 -37.65 32.29 -6.47
C ALA A 6 -38.97 33.06 -6.74
N GLY A 7 -40.08 32.33 -6.93
CA GLY A 7 -41.40 32.94 -7.13
C GLY A 7 -41.94 33.67 -5.90
N ILE A 8 -41.70 33.13 -4.70
CA ILE A 8 -42.16 33.73 -3.43
C ILE A 8 -41.37 35.00 -3.10
N CYS A 9 -40.05 35.01 -3.34
CA CYS A 9 -39.22 36.20 -3.15
C CYS A 9 -39.60 37.34 -4.11
N LEU A 10 -39.94 37.05 -5.36
CA LEU A 10 -40.37 38.06 -6.33
C LEU A 10 -41.75 38.64 -6.01
N LEU A 11 -42.67 37.82 -5.45
CA LEU A 11 -43.99 38.29 -5.01
C LEU A 11 -43.91 39.21 -3.78
N LEU A 12 -43.02 38.92 -2.83
CA LEU A 12 -42.81 39.77 -1.64
C LEU A 12 -42.15 41.11 -1.96
N LEU A 13 -41.22 41.14 -2.93
CA LEU A 13 -40.58 42.37 -3.41
C LEU A 13 -41.55 43.33 -4.12
N TRP A 14 -42.62 42.81 -4.73
CA TRP A 14 -43.59 43.63 -5.46
C TRP A 14 -44.73 44.17 -4.57
N PHE A 15 -45.07 43.48 -3.46
CA PHE A 15 -46.19 43.86 -2.59
C PHE A 15 -45.82 44.73 -1.38
N LEU A 16 -44.54 44.79 -0.99
CA LEU A 16 -44.11 45.56 0.19
C LEU A 16 -44.25 47.10 0.09
N PRO A 17 -44.17 47.78 -1.07
CA PRO A 17 -44.22 49.25 -1.12
C PRO A 17 -45.60 49.86 -0.82
N LEU A 18 -46.64 49.06 -0.61
CA LEU A 18 -48.03 49.54 -0.52
C LEU A 18 -48.57 49.71 0.91
N LEU A 19 -47.84 49.29 1.95
CA LEU A 19 -48.43 49.21 3.30
C LEU A 19 -48.23 50.44 4.20
N PHE A 20 -47.16 51.24 4.05
CA PHE A 20 -46.84 52.28 5.06
C PHE A 20 -46.56 53.71 4.54
N GLY A 21 -46.53 53.95 3.23
CA GLY A 21 -46.30 55.29 2.67
C GLY A 21 -44.91 55.88 3.00
N ALA A 22 -44.64 57.12 2.55
CA ALA A 22 -43.29 57.72 2.54
C ALA A 22 -42.59 57.84 3.92
N GLY A 23 -43.32 57.72 5.03
CA GLY A 23 -42.76 57.71 6.39
C GLY A 23 -42.34 56.33 6.92
N GLY A 24 -42.75 55.24 6.25
CA GLY A 24 -42.51 53.85 6.69
C GLY A 24 -41.26 53.19 6.13
N VAL A 25 -40.53 53.85 5.23
CA VAL A 25 -39.41 53.26 4.47
C VAL A 25 -38.35 52.63 5.38
N LEU A 26 -38.10 53.20 6.56
CA LEU A 26 -37.17 52.61 7.53
C LEU A 26 -37.69 51.29 8.12
N LEU A 27 -38.98 51.20 8.43
CA LEU A 27 -39.58 49.97 8.94
C LEU A 27 -39.66 48.89 7.87
N ASP A 28 -39.92 49.28 6.62
CA ASP A 28 -39.90 48.35 5.48
C ASP A 28 -38.49 47.84 5.19
N ILE A 29 -37.46 48.70 5.27
CA ILE A 29 -36.06 48.28 5.15
C ILE A 29 -35.68 47.35 6.32
N ILE A 30 -36.09 47.66 7.55
CA ILE A 30 -35.83 46.79 8.71
C ILE A 30 -36.54 45.44 8.54
N LEU A 31 -37.78 45.42 8.03
CA LEU A 31 -38.52 44.20 7.77
C LEU A 31 -37.87 43.38 6.65
N ILE A 32 -37.43 44.02 5.56
CA ILE A 32 -36.69 43.38 4.47
C ILE A 32 -35.36 42.83 5.00
N ILE A 33 -34.63 43.57 5.83
CA ILE A 33 -33.39 43.11 6.46
C ILE A 33 -33.68 41.94 7.41
N LEU A 34 -34.76 41.96 8.18
CA LEU A 34 -35.17 40.85 9.05
C LEU A 34 -35.60 39.63 8.26
N ILE A 35 -36.32 39.80 7.14
CA ILE A 35 -36.71 38.73 6.24
C ILE A 35 -35.48 38.18 5.51
N LEU A 36 -34.58 39.03 5.03
CA LEU A 36 -33.32 38.60 4.43
C LEU A 36 -32.41 37.94 5.46
N PHE A 37 -32.39 38.41 6.71
CA PHE A 37 -31.67 37.78 7.82
C PHE A 37 -32.31 36.45 8.22
N TYR A 38 -33.64 36.33 8.22
CA TYR A 38 -34.35 35.08 8.49
C TYR A 38 -34.18 34.07 7.34
N LEU A 39 -34.23 34.54 6.09
CA LEU A 39 -33.93 33.73 4.91
C LEU A 39 -32.45 33.34 4.89
N PHE A 40 -31.55 34.24 5.26
CA PHE A 40 -30.13 33.96 5.43
C PHE A 40 -29.91 33.00 6.61
N ALA A 41 -30.59 33.15 7.74
CA ALA A 41 -30.49 32.24 8.89
C ALA A 41 -31.10 30.86 8.60
N THR A 42 -32.11 30.78 7.74
CA THR A 42 -32.68 29.50 7.27
C THR A 42 -31.88 28.90 6.09
N HIS A 43 -31.13 29.69 5.32
CA HIS A 43 -30.21 29.23 4.26
C HIS A 43 -28.71 29.19 4.64
N ILE A 44 -28.34 29.58 5.86
CA ILE A 44 -27.03 29.36 6.52
C ILE A 44 -27.07 28.12 7.42
N VAL A 45 -28.12 27.30 7.31
CA VAL A 45 -27.99 25.85 7.51
C VAL A 45 -27.97 25.19 6.14
N ASP A 46 -27.02 25.63 5.32
CA ASP A 46 -26.39 24.83 4.27
C ASP A 46 -24.88 25.14 4.32
N ASP A 47 -24.33 25.12 5.54
CA ASP A 47 -22.94 24.67 5.70
C ASP A 47 -22.93 23.25 5.15
N GLY A 48 -22.12 22.94 4.15
CA GLY A 48 -22.05 21.61 3.51
C GLY A 48 -21.75 20.48 4.52
N THR A 49 -22.74 20.09 5.32
CA THR A 49 -22.59 19.38 6.59
C THR A 49 -23.78 18.49 6.95
N GLU A 50 -24.74 18.25 6.04
CA GLU A 50 -25.58 17.05 6.14
C GLU A 50 -25.25 16.05 5.04
N ASP A 51 -25.20 16.42 3.77
CA ASP A 51 -24.88 15.43 2.73
C ASP A 51 -23.42 14.95 2.75
N SER A 52 -22.44 15.79 3.09
CA SER A 52 -21.03 15.33 3.19
C SER A 52 -20.75 14.57 4.49
N ILE A 53 -21.42 14.93 5.61
CA ILE A 53 -21.27 14.27 6.91
C ILE A 53 -22.10 12.98 6.99
N ALA A 54 -23.28 12.93 6.34
CA ALA A 54 -24.01 11.71 6.09
C ALA A 54 -23.23 10.80 5.15
N THR A 55 -22.58 11.33 4.10
CA THR A 55 -21.74 10.53 3.19
C THR A 55 -20.57 9.88 3.91
N ASP A 56 -19.91 10.58 4.85
CA ASP A 56 -18.82 10.02 5.64
C ASP A 56 -19.32 8.89 6.56
N LYS A 57 -20.42 9.13 7.30
CA LYS A 57 -21.04 8.13 8.17
C LYS A 57 -21.57 6.92 7.38
N ASN A 58 -22.17 7.15 6.21
CA ASN A 58 -22.64 6.11 5.30
C ASN A 58 -21.47 5.26 4.80
N LEU A 59 -20.36 5.88 4.42
CA LEU A 59 -19.16 5.14 4.03
C LEU A 59 -18.62 4.31 5.20
N TYR A 60 -18.55 4.88 6.40
CA TYR A 60 -18.10 4.16 7.59
C TYR A 60 -18.95 2.92 7.88
N VAL A 61 -20.29 3.09 7.89
CA VAL A 61 -21.23 1.98 8.10
C VAL A 61 -21.12 0.96 6.97
N ALA A 62 -21.14 1.40 5.70
CA ALA A 62 -21.03 0.50 4.56
C ALA A 62 -19.75 -0.36 4.62
N VAL A 63 -18.59 0.28 4.77
CA VAL A 63 -17.29 -0.43 4.83
C VAL A 63 -17.22 -1.32 6.08
N MET A 64 -17.74 -0.89 7.22
CA MET A 64 -17.77 -1.72 8.43
C MET A 64 -18.51 -3.03 8.21
N PHE A 65 -19.70 -2.96 7.63
CA PHE A 65 -20.50 -4.16 7.39
C PHE A 65 -20.00 -4.97 6.18
N GLU A 66 -19.41 -4.35 5.16
CA GLU A 66 -18.68 -5.05 4.10
C GLU A 66 -17.51 -5.88 4.67
N VAL A 67 -16.74 -5.32 5.60
CA VAL A 67 -15.64 -6.04 6.26
C VAL A 67 -16.16 -7.13 7.20
N ALA A 68 -17.27 -6.87 7.92
CA ALA A 68 -17.94 -7.90 8.72
C ALA A 68 -18.37 -9.09 7.85
N GLY A 69 -18.92 -8.83 6.66
CA GLY A 69 -19.28 -9.86 5.67
C GLY A 69 -18.08 -10.70 5.23
N GLN A 70 -16.93 -10.06 4.99
CA GLN A 70 -15.68 -10.76 4.69
C GLN A 70 -15.21 -11.66 5.85
N ILE A 71 -15.29 -11.17 7.10
CA ILE A 71 -14.87 -11.93 8.27
C ILE A 71 -15.74 -13.19 8.44
N CYS A 72 -17.07 -13.04 8.40
CA CYS A 72 -17.98 -14.18 8.52
C CYS A 72 -17.81 -15.17 7.35
N ALA A 73 -17.70 -14.68 6.11
CA ALA A 73 -17.48 -15.52 4.93
C ALA A 73 -16.13 -16.26 4.95
N ALA A 74 -15.14 -15.78 5.72
CA ALA A 74 -13.80 -16.36 5.79
C ALA A 74 -13.79 -17.81 6.32
N LYS A 75 -14.86 -18.22 7.03
CA LYS A 75 -15.08 -19.61 7.50
C LYS A 75 -15.63 -20.54 6.42
N GLY A 76 -15.95 -20.03 5.23
CA GLY A 76 -16.44 -20.79 4.06
C GLY A 76 -17.94 -20.64 3.80
N HIS A 77 -18.72 -20.37 4.84
CA HIS A 77 -20.14 -20.01 4.76
C HIS A 77 -20.52 -19.11 5.93
N VAL A 78 -21.55 -18.28 5.75
CA VAL A 78 -22.10 -17.41 6.80
C VAL A 78 -23.20 -18.16 7.53
N THR A 79 -23.07 -18.31 8.84
CA THR A 79 -24.03 -19.01 9.72
C THR A 79 -25.15 -18.08 10.19
N ASP A 80 -26.17 -18.62 10.84
CA ASP A 80 -27.23 -17.81 11.45
C ASP A 80 -26.75 -17.08 12.73
N GLU A 81 -25.72 -17.60 13.39
CA GLU A 81 -25.02 -16.93 14.50
C GLU A 81 -24.26 -15.69 14.00
N ASP A 82 -23.62 -15.78 12.83
CA ASP A 82 -22.98 -14.64 12.18
C ASP A 82 -24.01 -13.55 11.86
N ARG A 83 -25.16 -13.93 11.28
CA ARG A 83 -26.27 -13.00 11.00
C ARG A 83 -26.82 -12.37 12.28
N SER A 84 -26.99 -13.16 13.33
CA SER A 84 -27.46 -12.66 14.64
C SER A 84 -26.49 -11.63 15.21
N SER A 85 -25.19 -11.84 15.02
CA SER A 85 -24.14 -10.94 15.50
C SER A 85 -24.09 -9.63 14.72
N VAL A 86 -24.38 -9.68 13.40
CA VAL A 86 -24.58 -8.48 12.58
C VAL A 86 -25.77 -7.66 13.09
N TYR A 87 -26.92 -8.29 13.38
CA TYR A 87 -28.07 -7.59 13.95
C TYR A 87 -27.77 -6.99 15.33
N ALA A 88 -27.05 -7.72 16.18
CA ALA A 88 -26.60 -7.21 17.47
C ALA A 88 -25.68 -5.98 17.30
N LEU A 89 -24.79 -5.99 16.31
CA LEU A 89 -23.93 -4.86 16.01
C LEU A 89 -24.72 -3.63 15.50
N ILE A 90 -25.69 -3.82 14.60
CA ILE A 90 -26.59 -2.73 14.13
C ILE A 90 -27.29 -2.08 15.33
N LYS A 91 -27.84 -2.90 16.24
CA LYS A 91 -28.50 -2.42 17.46
C LYS A 91 -27.53 -1.72 18.40
N LYS A 92 -26.34 -2.28 18.61
CA LYS A 92 -25.27 -1.71 19.46
C LYS A 92 -24.82 -0.33 18.96
N LEU A 93 -24.76 -0.14 17.65
CA LEU A 93 -24.40 1.12 17.00
C LEU A 93 -25.56 2.12 16.91
N GLN A 94 -26.76 1.75 17.37
CA GLN A 94 -27.97 2.58 17.34
C GLN A 94 -28.25 3.16 15.95
N LEU A 95 -28.11 2.32 14.91
CA LEU A 95 -28.38 2.73 13.54
C LEU A 95 -29.88 2.91 13.32
N ASN A 96 -30.27 3.97 12.61
CA ASN A 96 -31.64 4.18 12.15
C ASN A 96 -31.99 3.18 11.02
N ASP A 97 -33.25 3.16 10.60
CA ASP A 97 -33.73 2.18 9.62
C ASP A 97 -33.00 2.26 8.28
N GLU A 98 -32.65 3.46 7.82
CA GLU A 98 -31.89 3.69 6.59
C GLU A 98 -30.48 3.11 6.67
N LEU A 99 -29.73 3.45 7.73
CA LEU A 99 -28.39 2.92 7.97
C LEU A 99 -28.40 1.41 8.24
N ALA A 100 -29.48 0.87 8.79
CA ALA A 100 -29.66 -0.57 8.96
C ALA A 100 -29.85 -1.28 7.61
N VAL A 101 -30.55 -0.66 6.64
CA VAL A 101 -30.61 -1.17 5.26
C VAL A 101 -29.22 -1.15 4.62
N LEU A 102 -28.49 -0.04 4.75
CA LEU A 102 -27.12 0.09 4.22
C LEU A 102 -26.17 -0.95 4.84
N ALA A 103 -26.26 -1.18 6.15
CA ALA A 103 -25.48 -2.19 6.86
C ALA A 103 -25.73 -3.59 6.31
N ARG A 104 -27.00 -3.97 6.10
CA ARG A 104 -27.35 -5.29 5.50
C ARG A 104 -26.82 -5.41 4.07
N TYR A 105 -26.96 -4.35 3.27
CA TYR A 105 -26.44 -4.32 1.92
C TYR A 105 -24.92 -4.48 1.90
N GLY A 106 -24.20 -3.71 2.71
CA GLY A 106 -22.75 -3.80 2.86
C GLY A 106 -22.32 -5.20 3.28
N PHE A 107 -22.99 -5.81 4.26
CA PHE A 107 -22.71 -7.18 4.70
C PHE A 107 -22.82 -8.22 3.57
N ASN A 108 -23.81 -8.09 2.69
CA ASN A 108 -23.95 -8.97 1.54
C ASN A 108 -22.85 -8.72 0.49
N MET A 109 -22.51 -7.46 0.21
CA MET A 109 -21.40 -7.11 -0.70
C MET A 109 -20.06 -7.64 -0.19
N GLY A 110 -19.88 -7.62 1.13
CA GLY A 110 -18.73 -8.19 1.82
C GLY A 110 -18.55 -9.70 1.61
N GLN A 111 -19.58 -10.45 1.24
CA GLN A 111 -19.47 -11.90 1.02
C GLN A 111 -18.98 -12.27 -0.39
N LEU A 112 -18.82 -11.30 -1.28
CA LEU A 112 -18.38 -11.53 -2.66
C LEU A 112 -16.92 -12.02 -2.69
N LYS A 113 -16.63 -13.07 -3.48
CA LYS A 113 -15.29 -13.69 -3.58
C LYS A 113 -14.18 -12.71 -3.97
N ASN A 114 -14.50 -11.71 -4.79
CA ASN A 114 -13.54 -10.72 -5.31
C ASN A 114 -13.71 -9.34 -4.66
N TYR A 115 -14.23 -9.29 -3.44
CA TYR A 115 -14.42 -8.03 -2.73
C TYR A 115 -13.07 -7.30 -2.52
N PRO A 116 -12.96 -6.02 -2.94
CA PRO A 116 -11.69 -5.28 -2.93
C PRO A 116 -11.36 -4.70 -1.54
N LEU A 117 -11.12 -5.58 -0.57
CA LEU A 117 -10.95 -5.25 0.86
C LEU A 117 -9.96 -4.08 1.11
N ARG A 118 -8.74 -4.17 0.57
CA ARG A 118 -7.71 -3.13 0.77
C ARG A 118 -8.12 -1.78 0.17
N ALA A 119 -8.73 -1.77 -1.01
CA ALA A 119 -9.14 -0.54 -1.66
C ALA A 119 -10.25 0.17 -0.86
N ARG A 120 -11.21 -0.59 -0.33
CA ARG A 120 -12.31 -0.06 0.49
C ARG A 120 -11.84 0.45 1.84
N LEU A 121 -10.97 -0.29 2.52
CA LEU A 121 -10.32 0.17 3.75
C LEU A 121 -9.47 1.42 3.51
N GLY A 122 -8.69 1.46 2.43
CA GLY A 122 -7.91 2.63 2.05
C GLY A 122 -8.76 3.86 1.75
N GLN A 123 -9.94 3.69 1.13
CA GLN A 123 -10.91 4.76 0.94
C GLN A 123 -11.40 5.30 2.28
N LEU A 124 -11.81 4.42 3.19
CA LEU A 124 -12.25 4.81 4.53
C LEU A 124 -11.15 5.54 5.30
N TYR A 125 -9.92 5.02 5.27
CA TYR A 125 -8.77 5.61 5.97
C TYR A 125 -8.47 7.04 5.50
N ARG A 126 -8.57 7.32 4.19
CA ARG A 126 -8.31 8.67 3.67
C ARG A 126 -9.21 9.73 4.28
N ILE A 127 -10.48 9.39 4.53
CA ILE A 127 -11.47 10.28 5.14
C ILE A 127 -11.25 10.34 6.66
N TYR A 128 -11.09 9.19 7.31
CA TYR A 128 -11.05 9.07 8.77
C TYR A 128 -9.64 9.15 9.40
N ARG A 129 -8.58 9.44 8.64
CA ARG A 129 -7.19 9.45 9.14
C ARG A 129 -6.93 10.33 10.36
N ASN A 130 -7.71 11.40 10.51
CA ASN A 130 -7.61 12.32 11.65
C ASN A 130 -8.47 11.87 12.84
N GLU A 131 -9.44 11.00 12.61
CA GLU A 131 -10.35 10.46 13.63
C GLU A 131 -9.86 9.11 14.16
N LYS A 132 -8.70 9.13 14.82
CA LYS A 132 -8.05 7.90 15.34
C LYS A 132 -8.98 7.06 16.22
N ARG A 133 -9.87 7.70 16.98
CA ARG A 133 -10.85 7.01 17.82
C ARG A 133 -11.88 6.23 16.99
N ALA A 134 -12.35 6.77 15.88
CA ALA A 134 -13.30 6.09 14.99
C ALA A 134 -12.65 4.85 14.36
N LEU A 135 -11.43 4.98 13.82
CA LEU A 135 -10.67 3.84 13.28
C LEU A 135 -10.36 2.77 14.34
N MET A 136 -10.06 3.19 15.58
CA MET A 136 -9.86 2.26 16.70
C MET A 136 -11.15 1.52 17.08
N LEU A 137 -12.30 2.21 17.10
CA LEU A 137 -13.62 1.59 17.33
C LEU A 137 -13.99 0.63 16.21
N PHE A 138 -13.70 0.98 14.96
CA PHE A 138 -13.86 0.07 13.83
C PHE A 138 -13.08 -1.22 14.05
N CYS A 139 -11.77 -1.10 14.31
CA CYS A 139 -10.88 -2.22 14.59
C CYS A 139 -11.40 -3.09 15.74
N LYS A 140 -11.90 -2.46 16.81
CA LYS A 140 -12.49 -3.15 17.95
C LYS A 140 -13.69 -4.00 17.53
N HIS A 141 -14.67 -3.42 16.83
CA HIS A 141 -15.87 -4.16 16.43
C HIS A 141 -15.56 -5.32 15.49
N MET A 142 -14.60 -5.15 14.57
CA MET A 142 -14.16 -6.24 13.70
C MET A 142 -13.47 -7.37 14.48
N LEU A 143 -12.69 -7.01 15.50
CA LEU A 143 -12.04 -7.98 16.38
C LEU A 143 -13.06 -8.71 17.27
N GLU A 144 -14.03 -7.99 17.86
CA GLU A 144 -15.12 -8.58 18.64
C GLU A 144 -15.91 -9.58 17.78
N LEU A 145 -16.24 -9.22 16.54
CA LEU A 145 -16.96 -10.09 15.60
C LEU A 145 -16.16 -11.34 15.25
N ALA A 146 -14.85 -11.19 14.99
CA ALA A 146 -13.98 -12.33 14.68
C ALA A 146 -13.71 -13.26 15.88
N LEU A 147 -14.09 -12.84 17.09
CA LEU A 147 -13.86 -13.58 18.34
C LEU A 147 -15.15 -14.11 18.97
N ILE A 148 -16.28 -14.09 18.26
CA ILE A 148 -17.58 -14.53 18.81
C ILE A 148 -17.55 -15.96 19.36
N ASP A 149 -16.83 -16.86 18.70
CA ASP A 149 -16.66 -18.27 19.10
C ASP A 149 -15.46 -18.50 20.04
N GLY A 150 -14.83 -17.41 20.49
CA GLY A 150 -13.62 -17.41 21.29
C GLY A 150 -12.37 -17.96 20.61
N ARG A 151 -12.41 -18.21 19.29
CA ARG A 151 -11.29 -18.76 18.51
C ARG A 151 -11.09 -18.01 17.19
N LEU A 152 -10.04 -17.19 17.14
CA LEU A 152 -9.65 -16.50 15.91
C LEU A 152 -8.98 -17.43 14.89
N HIS A 153 -9.68 -17.76 13.81
CA HIS A 153 -9.16 -18.58 12.73
C HIS A 153 -8.10 -17.85 11.89
N ASN A 154 -7.30 -18.61 11.12
CA ASN A 154 -6.23 -18.05 10.29
C ASN A 154 -6.75 -17.07 9.22
N ASN A 155 -7.92 -17.35 8.62
CA ASN A 155 -8.48 -16.51 7.57
C ASN A 155 -9.02 -15.17 8.13
N GLU A 156 -9.72 -15.21 9.27
CA GLU A 156 -10.20 -14.02 9.97
C GLU A 156 -9.04 -13.17 10.46
N ARG A 157 -8.01 -13.81 11.04
CA ARG A 157 -6.76 -13.16 11.43
C ARG A 157 -6.08 -12.46 10.26
N ARG A 158 -6.10 -13.05 9.08
CA ARG A 158 -5.55 -12.42 7.87
C ARG A 158 -6.30 -11.14 7.53
N ILE A 159 -7.64 -11.13 7.63
CA ILE A 159 -8.46 -9.94 7.41
C ILE A 159 -8.14 -8.87 8.46
N LEU A 160 -8.08 -9.21 9.75
CA LEU A 160 -7.75 -8.25 10.80
C LEU A 160 -6.34 -7.64 10.64
N ASN A 161 -5.36 -8.42 10.18
CA ASN A 161 -4.03 -7.88 9.86
C ASN A 161 -4.08 -6.92 8.68
N ILE A 162 -4.92 -7.17 7.66
CA ILE A 162 -5.11 -6.22 6.56
C ILE A 162 -5.70 -4.91 7.09
N ILE A 163 -6.69 -4.96 7.98
CA ILE A 163 -7.26 -3.76 8.61
C ILE A 163 -6.19 -2.98 9.39
N ALA A 164 -5.41 -3.69 10.21
CA ALA A 164 -4.31 -3.11 10.98
C ALA A 164 -3.28 -2.40 10.08
N ASP A 165 -2.89 -3.05 8.97
CA ASP A 165 -1.95 -2.50 7.99
C ASP A 165 -2.52 -1.24 7.32
N GLU A 166 -3.76 -1.28 6.83
CA GLU A 166 -4.40 -0.17 6.10
C GLU A 166 -4.70 1.04 6.98
N PHE A 167 -5.05 0.83 8.25
CA PHE A 167 -5.31 1.94 9.18
C PHE A 167 -4.05 2.42 9.90
N HIS A 168 -2.91 1.78 9.66
CA HIS A 168 -1.65 2.03 10.36
C HIS A 168 -1.78 1.93 11.89
N ILE A 169 -2.63 0.99 12.33
CA ILE A 169 -2.86 0.68 13.74
C ILE A 169 -2.23 -0.68 14.02
N PRO A 170 -1.19 -0.77 14.86
CA PRO A 170 -0.61 -2.05 15.22
C PRO A 170 -1.67 -3.01 15.79
N TYR A 171 -1.68 -4.26 15.32
CA TYR A 171 -2.61 -5.28 15.81
C TYR A 171 -2.56 -5.46 17.33
N SER A 172 -1.39 -5.27 17.95
CA SER A 172 -1.27 -5.26 19.41
C SER A 172 -2.10 -4.16 20.06
N GLN A 173 -2.15 -2.97 19.46
CA GLN A 173 -2.95 -1.86 19.98
C GLN A 173 -4.44 -2.15 19.89
N MET A 174 -4.89 -2.82 18.81
CA MET A 174 -6.28 -3.29 18.69
C MET A 174 -6.67 -4.24 19.83
N LEU A 175 -5.79 -5.19 20.16
CA LEU A 175 -6.00 -6.13 21.26
C LEU A 175 -6.04 -5.45 22.63
N ILE A 176 -5.10 -4.52 22.91
CA ILE A 176 -5.11 -3.76 24.18
C ILE A 176 -6.46 -3.06 24.33
N PHE A 177 -6.87 -2.34 23.29
CA PHE A 177 -8.10 -1.56 23.32
C PHE A 177 -9.36 -2.43 23.48
N ALA A 178 -9.42 -3.58 22.82
CA ALA A 178 -10.51 -4.53 23.02
C ALA A 178 -10.54 -5.06 24.46
N SER A 179 -9.38 -5.50 25.00
CA SER A 179 -9.30 -6.02 26.37
C SER A 179 -9.70 -4.99 27.45
N GLN A 180 -9.39 -3.71 27.24
CA GLN A 180 -9.72 -2.64 28.19
C GLN A 180 -11.21 -2.29 28.23
N THR A 181 -11.97 -2.67 27.20
CA THR A 181 -13.35 -2.23 27.03
C THR A 181 -14.37 -3.37 27.17
N VAL A 182 -13.91 -4.59 27.43
CA VAL A 182 -14.73 -5.77 27.72
C VAL A 182 -14.56 -6.14 29.20
N HIS A 183 -15.33 -5.50 30.08
CA HIS A 183 -15.41 -5.92 31.49
C HIS A 183 -16.07 -7.31 31.54
N GLY A 184 -15.28 -8.36 31.84
CA GLY A 184 -15.79 -9.73 32.09
C GLY A 184 -15.20 -10.87 31.24
N GLN A 185 -14.47 -10.58 30.15
CA GLN A 185 -13.84 -11.62 29.29
C GLN A 185 -12.30 -11.57 29.31
N GLU A 186 -11.71 -11.21 30.46
CA GLU A 186 -10.26 -11.05 30.59
C GLU A 186 -9.48 -12.34 30.26
N SER A 187 -10.06 -13.51 30.55
CA SER A 187 -9.46 -14.83 30.26
C SER A 187 -9.32 -15.11 28.75
N GLU A 188 -10.29 -14.66 27.95
CA GLU A 188 -10.36 -14.93 26.53
C GLU A 188 -9.28 -14.14 25.78
N TYR A 189 -9.16 -12.84 26.06
CA TYR A 189 -8.10 -11.99 25.53
C TYR A 189 -6.70 -12.34 26.09
N LYS A 190 -6.60 -12.89 27.31
CA LYS A 190 -5.34 -13.34 27.93
C LYS A 190 -4.68 -14.51 27.19
N HIS A 191 -5.45 -15.46 26.68
CA HIS A 191 -4.92 -16.55 25.84
C HIS A 191 -4.33 -16.04 24.52
N TYR A 192 -4.92 -14.97 23.95
CA TYR A 192 -4.41 -14.32 22.74
C TYR A 192 -3.09 -13.58 22.95
N TRP A 193 -2.87 -12.96 24.12
CA TRP A 193 -1.58 -12.33 24.45
C TRP A 193 -0.41 -13.32 24.38
N GLN A 194 -0.60 -14.55 24.85
CA GLN A 194 0.45 -15.58 24.90
C GLN A 194 0.77 -16.16 23.51
N THR A 195 -0.25 -16.42 22.69
CA THR A 195 -0.05 -16.96 21.34
C THR A 195 0.50 -15.92 20.37
N ASN A 196 0.18 -14.64 20.54
CA ASN A 196 0.65 -13.59 19.64
C ASN A 196 2.14 -13.24 19.84
N GLU A 197 2.67 -13.38 21.06
CA GLU A 197 4.11 -13.22 21.34
C GLU A 197 4.95 -14.31 20.67
N GLN A 198 4.50 -15.57 20.70
CA GLN A 198 5.15 -16.67 19.99
C GLN A 198 5.18 -16.45 18.47
N TRP A 199 4.09 -15.92 17.91
CA TRP A 199 3.99 -15.59 16.49
C TRP A 199 4.87 -14.40 16.06
N LYS A 200 5.02 -13.38 16.91
CA LYS A 200 5.99 -12.28 16.66
C LYS A 200 7.41 -12.82 16.56
N GLN A 201 7.79 -13.71 17.46
CA GLN A 201 9.11 -14.35 17.44
C GLN A 201 9.31 -15.22 16.19
N GLN A 202 8.26 -15.91 15.72
CA GLN A 202 8.29 -16.67 14.47
C GLN A 202 8.43 -15.77 13.23
N ARG A 203 7.72 -14.63 13.15
CA ARG A 203 7.87 -13.68 12.03
C ARG A 203 9.24 -13.02 12.01
N GLN A 204 9.76 -12.62 13.16
CA GLN A 204 11.09 -12.03 13.26
C GLN A 204 12.17 -13.03 12.87
N SER A 205 12.09 -14.26 13.38
CA SER A 205 13.03 -15.33 13.00
C SER A 205 12.94 -15.68 11.52
N LYS A 206 11.74 -15.71 10.91
CA LYS A 206 11.57 -15.93 9.47
C LYS A 206 12.21 -14.81 8.64
N ARG A 207 11.94 -13.54 8.97
CA ARG A 207 12.59 -12.38 8.31
C ARG A 207 14.11 -12.37 8.47
N GLN A 208 14.62 -12.87 9.61
CA GLN A 208 16.05 -12.95 9.85
C GLN A 208 16.69 -14.08 9.04
N LYS A 209 16.02 -15.23 8.94
CA LYS A 209 16.43 -16.34 8.06
C LYS A 209 16.43 -15.94 6.58
N GLU A 210 15.39 -15.25 6.11
CA GLU A 210 15.30 -14.74 4.74
C GLU A 210 16.45 -13.77 4.43
N ARG A 211 16.74 -12.83 5.34
CA ARG A 211 17.90 -11.92 5.20
C ARG A 211 19.23 -12.66 5.20
N GLN A 212 19.42 -13.62 6.11
CA GLN A 212 20.63 -14.46 6.12
C GLN A 212 20.79 -15.26 4.84
N GLN A 213 19.70 -15.81 4.29
CA GLN A 213 19.72 -16.58 3.06
C GLN A 213 20.06 -15.70 1.86
N GLN A 214 19.48 -14.49 1.79
CA GLN A 214 19.80 -13.52 0.76
C GLN A 214 21.26 -13.05 0.83
N SER A 215 21.78 -12.81 2.03
CA SER A 215 23.21 -12.50 2.24
C SER A 215 24.12 -13.66 1.82
N ARG A 216 23.76 -14.91 2.14
CA ARG A 216 24.53 -16.10 1.70
C ARG A 216 24.56 -16.23 0.19
N GLN A 217 23.41 -16.09 -0.48
CA GLN A 217 23.33 -16.12 -1.95
C GLN A 217 24.22 -15.05 -2.60
N GLN A 218 24.19 -13.83 -2.05
CA GLN A 218 25.03 -12.74 -2.57
C GLN A 218 26.54 -13.02 -2.35
N GLN A 219 26.90 -13.63 -1.23
CA GLN A 219 28.28 -13.98 -0.90
C GLN A 219 28.78 -15.16 -1.76
N GLU A 220 27.93 -16.14 -2.05
CA GLU A 220 28.21 -17.24 -2.98
C GLU A 220 28.41 -16.73 -4.41
N GLN A 221 27.57 -15.80 -4.86
CA GLN A 221 27.71 -15.18 -6.18
C GLN A 221 29.03 -14.42 -6.32
N TYR A 222 29.45 -13.68 -5.28
CA TYR A 222 30.74 -12.99 -5.26
C TYR A 222 31.93 -13.95 -5.26
N ARG A 223 31.82 -15.08 -4.53
CA ARG A 223 32.85 -16.13 -4.48
C ARG A 223 33.02 -16.83 -5.84
N GLN A 224 31.93 -17.14 -6.54
CA GLN A 224 31.98 -17.73 -7.88
C GLN A 224 32.67 -16.78 -8.88
N GLN A 225 32.38 -15.48 -8.82
CA GLN A 225 32.98 -14.48 -9.70
C GLN A 225 34.51 -14.33 -9.48
N GLN A 226 34.99 -14.49 -8.25
CA GLN A 226 36.43 -14.49 -7.94
C GLN A 226 37.15 -15.77 -8.42
N GLN A 227 36.52 -16.94 -8.33
CA GLN A 227 37.10 -18.19 -8.80
C GLN A 227 37.26 -18.23 -10.33
N SER A 228 36.27 -17.74 -11.09
CA SER A 228 36.37 -17.62 -12.55
C SER A 228 37.49 -16.68 -13.01
N SER A 229 37.77 -15.62 -12.23
CA SER A 229 38.84 -14.67 -12.53
C SER A 229 40.25 -15.24 -12.27
N ARG A 230 40.37 -16.24 -11.38
CA ARG A 230 41.66 -16.82 -10.97
C ARG A 230 42.13 -17.95 -11.89
N GLN A 231 41.21 -18.73 -12.46
CA GLN A 231 41.53 -19.77 -13.45
C GLN A 231 41.97 -19.18 -14.81
N GLN A 232 41.59 -17.94 -15.12
CA GLN A 232 41.96 -17.28 -16.37
C GLN A 232 43.44 -16.84 -16.45
N TYR A 233 44.19 -16.92 -15.34
CA TYR A 233 45.59 -16.46 -15.26
C TYR A 233 46.63 -17.59 -15.19
N GLN A 234 46.26 -18.86 -15.38
CA GLN A 234 47.16 -19.99 -15.08
C GLN A 234 47.65 -20.83 -16.27
N THR A 235 47.33 -20.52 -17.51
CA THR A 235 47.94 -21.21 -18.66
C THR A 235 48.48 -20.20 -19.66
N VAL A 236 49.81 -20.07 -19.70
CA VAL A 236 50.52 -19.35 -20.76
C VAL A 236 50.69 -20.32 -21.92
N GLU A 237 49.60 -20.66 -22.59
CA GLU A 237 49.69 -21.14 -23.97
C GLU A 237 49.76 -19.92 -24.88
N GLU A 238 50.53 -20.04 -25.95
CA GLU A 238 50.67 -19.05 -27.02
C GLU A 238 49.27 -18.55 -27.45
N PRO A 239 49.05 -17.23 -27.60
CA PRO A 239 47.73 -16.70 -27.87
C PRO A 239 47.15 -17.35 -29.13
N LEU A 240 45.95 -17.95 -29.01
CA LEU A 240 45.18 -18.51 -30.11
C LEU A 240 44.97 -17.44 -31.21
N GLY A 241 45.87 -17.45 -32.19
CA GLY A 241 45.75 -16.74 -33.46
C GLY A 241 46.25 -15.29 -33.49
N GLY A 242 47.52 -15.03 -33.18
CA GLY A 242 48.23 -13.83 -33.68
C GLY A 242 49.13 -13.12 -32.66
N ASP A 243 49.92 -12.17 -33.14
CA ASP A 243 50.80 -11.33 -32.32
C ASP A 243 49.98 -10.58 -31.25
N PRO A 244 50.28 -10.74 -29.94
CA PRO A 244 49.55 -10.10 -28.86
C PRO A 244 49.53 -8.56 -28.95
N TYR A 245 50.55 -7.95 -29.56
CA TYR A 245 50.57 -6.51 -29.81
C TYR A 245 49.55 -6.10 -30.89
N GLN A 246 49.35 -6.94 -31.90
CA GLN A 246 48.33 -6.74 -32.93
C GLN A 246 46.92 -6.93 -32.38
N VAL A 247 46.70 -7.93 -31.52
CA VAL A 247 45.40 -8.16 -30.87
C VAL A 247 44.98 -6.97 -29.99
N LEU A 248 45.96 -6.35 -29.32
CA LEU A 248 45.74 -5.14 -28.52
C LEU A 248 45.76 -3.86 -29.35
N GLY A 249 46.16 -3.91 -30.62
CA GLY A 249 46.27 -2.76 -31.53
C GLY A 249 47.33 -1.74 -31.09
N ILE A 250 48.43 -2.20 -30.50
CA ILE A 250 49.50 -1.37 -29.94
C ILE A 250 50.84 -1.67 -30.61
N ASN A 251 51.74 -0.70 -30.58
CA ASN A 251 53.12 -0.91 -31.03
C ASN A 251 53.85 -1.84 -30.04
N PRO A 252 54.72 -2.75 -30.50
CA PRO A 252 55.59 -3.53 -29.62
C PRO A 252 56.34 -2.69 -28.59
N GLN A 253 56.77 -1.46 -28.92
CA GLN A 253 57.48 -0.52 -28.04
C GLN A 253 56.56 0.39 -27.20
N ALA A 254 55.26 0.14 -27.17
CA ALA A 254 54.31 0.95 -26.39
C ALA A 254 54.61 0.91 -24.88
N SER A 255 54.34 2.02 -24.21
CA SER A 255 54.50 2.18 -22.76
C SER A 255 53.47 1.35 -21.98
N VAL A 256 53.78 1.03 -20.72
CA VAL A 256 52.87 0.31 -19.80
C VAL A 256 51.52 1.02 -19.67
N HIS A 257 51.53 2.36 -19.68
CA HIS A 257 50.31 3.16 -19.62
C HIS A 257 49.43 2.93 -20.87
N GLU A 258 50.03 2.97 -22.06
CA GLU A 258 49.32 2.73 -23.32
C GLU A 258 48.76 1.32 -23.41
N ILE A 259 49.50 0.32 -22.92
CA ILE A 259 49.04 -1.08 -22.85
C ILE A 259 47.79 -1.19 -21.95
N LYS A 260 47.84 -0.62 -20.73
CA LYS A 260 46.71 -0.61 -19.79
C LYS A 260 45.51 0.15 -20.37
N GLN A 261 45.75 1.26 -21.07
CA GLN A 261 44.71 2.08 -21.68
C GLN A 261 44.05 1.39 -22.89
N ALA A 262 44.82 0.70 -23.73
CA ALA A 262 44.30 -0.06 -24.86
C ALA A 262 43.43 -1.24 -24.38
N TYR A 263 43.91 -1.97 -23.37
CA TYR A 263 43.14 -3.06 -22.75
C TYR A 263 41.80 -2.59 -22.19
N ARG A 264 41.80 -1.50 -21.40
CA ARG A 264 40.55 -0.90 -20.86
C ARG A 264 39.59 -0.49 -21.97
N ARG A 265 40.09 0.12 -23.05
CA ARG A 265 39.28 0.52 -24.22
C ARG A 265 38.63 -0.69 -24.90
N LEU A 266 39.40 -1.74 -25.16
CA LEU A 266 38.92 -2.95 -25.81
C LEU A 266 37.90 -3.72 -24.96
N MET A 267 38.15 -3.83 -23.64
CA MET A 267 37.18 -4.42 -22.72
C MET A 267 35.89 -3.61 -22.65
N ASN A 268 36.00 -2.28 -22.62
CA ASN A 268 34.80 -1.44 -22.62
C ASN A 268 33.94 -1.61 -23.89
N LYS A 269 34.56 -1.96 -25.02
CA LYS A 269 33.89 -2.18 -26.32
C LYS A 269 33.28 -3.58 -26.45
N TYR A 270 33.95 -4.61 -25.94
CA TYR A 270 33.59 -6.01 -26.16
C TYR A 270 33.15 -6.77 -24.90
N HIS A 271 32.91 -6.10 -23.76
CA HIS A 271 32.50 -6.79 -22.55
C HIS A 271 31.12 -7.47 -22.73
N PRO A 272 30.99 -8.77 -22.40
CA PRO A 272 29.74 -9.51 -22.61
C PRO A 272 28.54 -8.87 -21.89
N ASP A 273 28.73 -8.33 -20.68
CA ASP A 273 27.66 -7.63 -19.93
C ASP A 273 27.07 -6.40 -20.66
N LYS A 274 27.88 -5.71 -21.47
CA LYS A 274 27.41 -4.57 -22.28
C LYS A 274 26.67 -5.01 -23.53
N LEU A 275 27.07 -6.16 -24.07
CA LEU A 275 26.52 -6.75 -25.28
C LEU A 275 25.22 -7.52 -25.00
N VAL A 276 25.06 -8.09 -23.80
CA VAL A 276 23.79 -8.69 -23.32
C VAL A 276 22.65 -7.67 -23.31
N LYS A 277 22.93 -6.40 -22.98
CA LYS A 277 21.94 -5.32 -23.01
C LYS A 277 21.46 -4.97 -24.42
N GLN A 278 22.17 -5.40 -25.47
CA GLN A 278 21.87 -5.11 -26.87
C GLN A 278 21.01 -6.20 -27.56
N LYS A 279 20.53 -7.22 -26.82
CA LYS A 279 19.67 -8.32 -27.35
C LYS A 279 20.29 -9.08 -28.55
N LEU A 280 21.60 -9.31 -28.51
CA LEU A 280 22.30 -10.06 -29.56
C LEU A 280 21.93 -11.55 -29.57
N SER A 281 22.03 -12.19 -30.73
CA SER A 281 21.80 -13.62 -30.89
C SER A 281 22.86 -14.46 -30.16
N ALA A 282 22.55 -15.72 -29.85
CA ALA A 282 23.47 -16.64 -29.16
C ALA A 282 24.82 -16.79 -29.88
N ARG A 283 24.83 -16.75 -31.22
CA ARG A 283 26.04 -16.86 -32.04
C ARG A 283 26.91 -15.61 -31.98
N GLU A 284 26.30 -14.43 -31.89
CA GLU A 284 27.01 -13.16 -31.71
C GLU A 284 27.59 -13.04 -30.32
N MET A 285 26.84 -13.49 -29.31
CA MET A 285 27.30 -13.60 -27.92
C MET A 285 28.52 -14.52 -27.80
N GLN A 286 28.54 -15.65 -28.51
CA GLN A 286 29.67 -16.56 -28.52
C GLN A 286 30.92 -15.92 -29.15
N ARG A 287 30.79 -15.26 -30.30
CA ARG A 287 31.90 -14.54 -30.97
C ARG A 287 32.43 -13.38 -30.12
N ALA A 288 31.54 -12.65 -29.46
CA ALA A 288 31.93 -11.57 -28.56
C ALA A 288 32.74 -12.10 -27.36
N THR A 289 32.28 -13.19 -26.75
CA THR A 289 32.97 -13.87 -25.65
C THR A 289 34.36 -14.36 -26.07
N GLU A 290 34.46 -14.96 -27.26
CA GLU A 290 35.74 -15.40 -27.85
C GLU A 290 36.69 -14.21 -28.08
N HIS A 291 36.18 -13.09 -28.59
CA HIS A 291 36.98 -11.87 -28.72
C HIS A 291 37.44 -11.30 -27.37
N THR A 292 36.57 -11.28 -26.35
CA THR A 292 36.96 -10.84 -24.99
C THR A 292 38.09 -11.70 -24.44
N GLN A 293 37.98 -13.02 -24.61
CA GLN A 293 38.98 -13.98 -24.15
C GLN A 293 40.33 -13.75 -24.86
N ARG A 294 40.34 -13.52 -26.18
CA ARG A 294 41.57 -13.21 -26.94
C ARG A 294 42.25 -11.93 -26.44
N ILE A 295 41.48 -10.88 -26.15
CA ILE A 295 42.02 -9.62 -25.61
C ILE A 295 42.60 -9.82 -24.20
N GLN A 296 41.91 -10.57 -23.34
CA GLN A 296 42.37 -10.87 -21.98
C GLN A 296 43.65 -11.71 -22.00
N ALA A 297 43.73 -12.72 -22.86
CA ALA A 297 44.92 -13.54 -23.06
C ALA A 297 46.12 -12.72 -23.56
N ALA A 298 45.92 -11.87 -24.59
CA ALA A 298 46.97 -11.01 -25.12
C ALA A 298 47.50 -10.01 -24.06
N TYR A 299 46.61 -9.41 -23.26
CA TYR A 299 47.03 -8.50 -22.18
C TYR A 299 47.77 -9.23 -21.05
N ALA A 300 47.31 -10.40 -20.63
CA ALA A 300 48.00 -11.22 -19.62
C ALA A 300 49.41 -11.61 -20.09
N TYR A 301 49.54 -12.02 -21.35
CA TYR A 301 50.81 -12.38 -21.96
C TYR A 301 51.79 -11.19 -22.04
N VAL A 302 51.33 -10.03 -22.53
CA VAL A 302 52.15 -8.80 -22.58
C VAL A 302 52.53 -8.31 -21.18
N LYS A 303 51.60 -8.43 -20.21
CA LYS A 303 51.86 -8.10 -18.80
C LYS A 303 52.99 -8.96 -18.23
N GLN A 304 52.99 -10.26 -18.52
CA GLN A 304 54.04 -11.18 -18.08
C GLN A 304 55.38 -10.92 -18.78
N LEU A 305 55.38 -10.72 -20.11
CA LEU A 305 56.59 -10.42 -20.88
C LEU A 305 57.26 -9.10 -20.46
N ARG A 306 56.46 -8.06 -20.18
CA ARG A 306 56.94 -6.73 -19.83
C ARG A 306 57.12 -6.51 -18.31
N GLY A 307 56.74 -7.49 -17.48
CA GLY A 307 57.02 -7.51 -16.05
C GLY A 307 56.39 -6.39 -15.23
N PHE A 308 55.23 -5.85 -15.63
CA PHE A 308 54.56 -4.77 -14.88
C PHE A 308 53.36 -5.28 -14.06
N VAL A 309 53.18 -4.72 -12.87
CA VAL A 309 52.11 -5.10 -11.92
C VAL A 309 50.80 -4.37 -12.21
#